data_AF-A0A0L0CAR7-F1
#
_entry.id   AF-A0A0L0CAR7-F1
#
_cell.length_a   1.000
_cell.length_b   1.000
_cell.length_c   1.000
_cell.angle_alpha   90.00
_cell.angle_beta   90.00
_cell.angle_gamma   90.00
#
_symmetry.space_group_name_H-M   'P 1'
#
loop_
_entity.id
_entity.type
_entity.pdbx_description
1 polymer ?
#
loop_
_entity_poly.entity_id
_entity_poly.type
_entity_poly.pdbx_seq_one_letter_code
_entity_poly.pdbx_strand_id
1 'polypeptide(L)' 'MYQPKPHLLAEPYIVGLTGGITSGKCKMARRFANIGGYVMDCDKIVHDINKPGVWWNTLVMTL' A
#
# COMPACT_ATOMS: atom_id res chain seq x y z
N MET A 1 -10.56 -7.10 9.68
CA MET A 1 -11.57 -7.80 8.88
C MET A 1 -11.74 -7.01 7.58
N TYR A 2 -11.28 -7.56 6.45
CA TYR A 2 -11.46 -6.95 5.14
C TYR A 2 -12.96 -6.90 4.82
N GLN A 3 -13.49 -5.70 4.56
CA GLN A 3 -14.86 -5.54 4.09
C GLN A 3 -14.81 -5.33 2.57
N PRO A 4 -15.43 -6.23 1.77
CA PRO A 4 -15.51 -6.04 0.33
C PRO A 4 -16.28 -4.74 0.04
N LYS A 5 -15.69 -3.87 -0.78
CA LYS A 5 -16.31 -2.62 -1.22
C LYS A 5 -17.05 -2.89 -2.54
N PRO A 6 -18.38 -3.06 -2.54
CA PRO A 6 -19.14 -3.53 -3.71
C PRO A 6 -19.13 -2.59 -4.92
N HIS A 7 -18.63 -1.36 -4.77
CA HIS A 7 -18.46 -0.38 -5.85
C HIS A 7 -17.06 -0.44 -6.50
N LEU A 8 -16.14 -1.26 -5.99
CA LEU A 8 -14.84 -1.48 -6.60
C LEU A 8 -14.91 -2.71 -7.52
N LEU A 9 -14.13 -2.67 -8.60
CA LEU A 9 -13.96 -3.83 -9.49
C LEU A 9 -13.47 -5.04 -8.68
N ALA A 10 -13.91 -6.24 -9.06
CA ALA A 10 -13.47 -7.49 -8.43
C ALA A 10 -11.94 -7.66 -8.49
N GLU A 11 -11.32 -7.10 -9.53
CA GLU A 11 -9.88 -7.00 -9.67
C GLU A 11 -9.44 -5.53 -9.56
N PRO A 12 -8.58 -5.19 -8.57
CA PRO A 12 -8.10 -3.83 -8.42
C PRO A 12 -7.15 -3.46 -9.57
N TYR A 13 -7.26 -2.23 -10.07
CA TYR A 13 -6.28 -1.69 -11.00
C TYR A 13 -5.03 -1.23 -10.24
N ILE A 14 -3.89 -1.89 -10.47
CA ILE A 14 -2.66 -1.66 -9.74
C ILE A 14 -1.76 -0.69 -10.52
N VAL A 15 -1.34 0.39 -9.87
CA VAL A 15 -0.41 1.38 -10.42
C VAL A 15 0.87 1.41 -9.59
N GLY A 16 2.00 1.12 -10.23
CA GLY A 16 3.32 1.23 -9.61
C GLY A 16 3.81 2.68 -9.62
N LEU A 17 3.98 3.28 -8.43
CA LEU A 17 4.53 4.63 -8.29
C LEU A 17 6.05 4.58 -8.11
N THR A 18 6.81 4.94 -9.14
CA THR A 18 8.28 4.87 -9.16
C THR A 18 8.94 6.25 -9.26
N GLY A 19 10.28 6.31 -9.14
CA GLY A 19 11.08 7.55 -9.18
C GLY A 19 12.18 7.61 -8.11
N GLY A 20 13.15 8.53 -8.25
CA GLY A 20 14.31 8.66 -7.34
C GLY A 20 13.99 9.27 -5.96
N ILE A 21 14.96 9.33 -5.06
CA ILE A 21 14.83 10.03 -3.77
C ILE A 21 14.51 11.52 -4.03
N THR A 22 13.67 12.15 -3.19
CA THR A 22 13.24 13.56 -3.33
C THR A 22 12.37 13.89 -4.56
N SER A 23 12.04 12.93 -5.43
CA SER A 23 11.17 13.15 -6.61
C SER A 23 9.69 13.45 -6.32
N GLY A 24 9.26 13.43 -5.06
CA GLY A 24 7.90 13.79 -4.68
C GLY A 24 6.87 12.65 -4.74
N LYS A 25 7.28 11.39 -4.93
CA LYS A 25 6.38 10.21 -4.93
C LYS A 25 5.43 10.18 -3.73
N CYS A 26 5.91 10.40 -2.50
CA CYS A 26 5.05 10.40 -1.31
C CYS A 26 3.95 11.49 -1.37
N LYS A 27 4.18 12.60 -2.08
CA LYS A 27 3.15 13.64 -2.30
C LYS A 27 2.12 13.15 -3.32
N MET A 28 2.53 12.47 -4.39
CA MET A 28 1.62 11.87 -5.35
C MET A 28 0.81 10.71 -4.75
N ALA A 29 1.43 9.84 -3.95
CA ALA A 29 0.76 8.78 -3.22
C ALA A 29 -0.38 9.34 -2.34
N ARG A 30 -0.12 10.41 -1.57
CA ARG A 30 -1.16 11.11 -0.80
C ARG A 30 -2.29 11.67 -1.66
N ARG A 31 -1.99 12.19 -2.85
CA ARG A 31 -3.03 12.64 -3.79
C ARG A 31 -3.89 11.48 -4.28
N PHE A 32 -3.30 10.33 -4.58
CA PHE A 32 -4.03 9.10 -4.92
C PHE A 32 -4.95 8.65 -3.78
N ALA A 33 -4.46 8.70 -2.54
CA ALA A 33 -5.30 8.39 -1.37
C ALA A 33 -6.51 9.34 -1.25
N ASN A 34 -6.30 10.64 -1.47
CA ASN A 34 -7.36 11.64 -1.35
C ASN A 34 -8.49 11.48 -2.39
N ILE A 35 -8.21 10.89 -3.55
CA ILE A 35 -9.22 10.61 -4.58
C ILE A 35 -9.87 9.22 -4.42
N GLY A 36 -9.61 8.53 -3.31
CA GLY A 36 -10.20 7.22 -2.99
C GLY A 36 -9.34 6.01 -3.36
N GLY A 37 -8.11 6.24 -3.84
CA GLY A 37 -7.15 5.17 -4.10
C GLY A 37 -6.61 4.56 -2.81
N TYR A 38 -6.37 3.24 -2.81
CA TYR A 38 -5.61 2.61 -1.76
C TYR A 38 -4.11 2.74 -2.05
N VAL A 39 -3.33 3.18 -1.07
CA VAL A 39 -1.88 3.36 -1.20
C VAL A 39 -1.15 2.33 -0.36
N MET A 40 -0.40 1.46 -1.03
CA MET A 40 0.55 0.56 -0.38
C MET A 40 1.93 1.19 -0.35
N ASP A 41 2.49 1.36 0.85
CA ASP A 41 3.81 1.92 1.08
C ASP A 41 4.79 0.77 1.38
N CYS A 42 5.56 0.37 0.36
CA CYS A 42 6.49 -0.75 0.46
C CYS A 42 7.59 -0.51 1.51
N ASP A 43 8.04 0.73 1.70
CA ASP A 43 9.09 1.05 2.67
C ASP A 43 8.61 0.76 4.09
N LYS A 44 7.34 1.08 4.38
CA LYS A 44 6.71 0.74 5.68
C LYS A 44 6.53 -0.75 5.86
N ILE A 45 6.07 -1.46 4.82
CA ILE A 45 5.87 -2.91 4.88
C ILE A 45 7.19 -3.60 5.21
N VAL A 46 8.28 -3.25 4.51
CA VAL A 46 9.62 -3.81 4.77
C VAL A 46 10.10 -3.47 6.17
N HIS A 47 9.88 -2.23 6.63
CA HIS A 47 10.23 -1.83 7.99
C HIS A 47 9.47 -2.63 9.06
N ASP A 48 8.18 -2.90 8.83
CA ASP A 48 7.34 -3.66 9.75
C ASP A 48 7.71 -5.16 9.77
N ILE A 49 8.09 -5.73 8.62
CA ILE A 49 8.64 -7.11 8.53
C ILE A 49 9.93 -7.23 9.34
N ASN A 50 10.78 -6.20 9.30
CA ASN A 50 12.08 -6.24 9.96
C ASN A 50 12.01 -6.13 11.50
N LYS A 51 10.81 -5.94 12.08
CA LYS A 51 10.64 -5.92 13.53
C LYS A 51 10.75 -7.34 14.12
N PRO A 52 11.39 -7.51 15.28
CA PRO A 52 11.49 -8.81 15.94
C PRO A 52 10.11 -9.40 16.22
N GLY A 53 9.92 -10.68 15.89
CA GLY A 53 8.68 -11.41 16.14
C GLY A 53 7.60 -11.27 15.06
N VAL A 54 7.87 -10.52 13.97
CA VAL A 54 6.95 -10.38 12.84
C VAL A 54 7.38 -11.34 11.72
N TRP A 55 6.45 -12.21 11.30
CA TRP A 55 6.70 -13.17 10.23
C TRP A 55 6.05 -12.66 8.93
N TRP A 56 6.69 -12.87 7.78
CA TRP A 56 6.22 -12.38 6.47
C TRP A 56 4.76 -12.75 6.14
N ASN A 57 4.32 -13.93 6.58
CA ASN A 57 2.95 -14.42 6.41
C ASN A 57 1.89 -13.62 7.20
N THR A 58 2.29 -12.86 8.22
CA THR A 58 1.39 -12.08 9.08
C THR A 58 0.91 -10.81 8.37
N LEU A 59 1.74 -10.23 7.49
CA LEU A 59 1.42 -8.98 6.80
C LEU A 59 0.58 -9.19 5.55
N VAL A 60 0.74 -10.33 4.86
CA VAL A 60 -0.08 -10.68 3.69
C VAL A 60 -1.56 -10.85 4.05
N MET A 61 -1.87 -11.26 5.29
CA MET A 61 -3.24 -11.40 5.80
C MET A 61 -3.90 -10.06 6.20
N THR A 62 -3.12 -8.98 6.32
CA THR A 62 -3.63 -7.65 6.72
C THR A 62 -3.98 -6.77 5.51
N LEU A 63 -3.42 -7.09 4.35
CA LEU A 63 -3.67 -6.45 3.05
C LEU A 63 -4.93 -7.02 2.38
#